data_AF-A0A5P8VWC0-F1
#
_entry.id   AF-A0A5P8VWC0-F1
#
_cell.length_a   1.000
_cell.length_b   1.000
_cell.length_c   1.000
_cell.angle_alpha   90.00
_cell.angle_beta   90.00
_cell.angle_gamma   90.00
#
_symmetry.space_group_name_H-M   'P 1'
#
loop_
_entity.id
_entity.type
_entity.pdbx_description
1 polymer ?
#
loop_
_entity_poly.entity_id
_entity_poly.type
_entity_poly.pdbx_seq_one_letter_code
_entity_poly.pdbx_strand_id
1 'polypeptide(L)'
;MLAVILLIWQQQRLSAFFGIVTSPEPISRNFSPEIATPDLGRHHQLSYQQWVDILMQEAKVAADQRPPHLTILVGDSLSLWFPPELLPEGKNWLNQGISGETSNGLLKRLEIFDRTQPEVIFVMIGINDLIRGVSDRVILDNQRQIINYLRKNHPTAQIVVQSILPHGAEEATWKGRDKLLTVANSRIRELNQQLQSLSTKKGVKYLDLYPLFTNKQGNLRREFTTDGLHLSPEGYIVWRSALQIYSEIELKPQR
;
A
#
# COMPACT_ATOMS: atom_id res chain seq x y z
N MET A 1 -12.76 -0.62 3.14
CA MET A 1 -12.17 -0.80 4.49
C MET A 1 -12.48 -2.21 5.01
N LEU A 2 -12.04 -3.24 4.28
CA LEU A 2 -12.26 -4.66 4.61
C LEU A 2 -11.01 -5.33 5.22
N ALA A 3 -9.91 -4.59 5.39
CA ALA A 3 -8.62 -5.14 5.82
C ALA A 3 -8.43 -5.23 7.35
N VAL A 4 -9.27 -4.55 8.15
CA VAL A 4 -9.06 -4.42 9.61
C VAL A 4 -9.73 -5.53 10.43
N ILE A 5 -10.42 -6.50 9.82
CA ILE A 5 -11.11 -7.59 10.57
C ILE A 5 -10.46 -8.98 10.40
N LEU A 6 -9.57 -9.19 9.43
CA LEU A 6 -9.19 -10.55 9.04
C LEU A 6 -8.10 -11.24 9.89
N LEU A 7 -7.40 -10.56 10.79
CA LEU A 7 -6.39 -11.22 11.64
C LEU A 7 -6.87 -11.71 13.01
N ILE A 8 -8.11 -11.40 13.42
CA ILE A 8 -8.67 -11.86 14.72
C ILE A 8 -9.71 -13.00 14.55
N TRP A 9 -10.21 -13.23 13.33
CA TRP A 9 -11.35 -14.15 13.12
C TRP A 9 -10.98 -15.60 12.74
N GLN A 10 -9.72 -15.90 12.40
CA GLN A 10 -9.35 -17.23 11.87
C GLN A 10 -8.99 -18.29 12.94
N GLN A 11 -8.86 -17.92 14.22
CA GLN A 11 -8.47 -18.88 15.29
C GLN A 11 -9.63 -19.52 16.07
N GLN A 12 -10.88 -19.09 15.91
CA GLN A 12 -12.00 -19.64 16.70
C GLN A 12 -12.80 -20.76 16.00
N ARG A 13 -12.43 -21.17 14.78
CA ARG A 13 -13.19 -22.19 14.01
C ARG A 13 -12.73 -23.64 14.16
N LEU A 14 -11.72 -23.94 14.97
CA LEU A 14 -11.18 -25.31 15.10
C LEU A 14 -11.59 -26.05 16.38
N SER A 15 -12.47 -25.48 17.22
CA SER A 15 -12.82 -26.09 18.51
C SER A 15 -14.33 -26.11 18.75
N ALA A 16 -15.12 -26.81 17.93
CA ALA A 16 -16.44 -27.30 18.33
C ALA A 16 -17.04 -28.25 17.27
N PHE A 17 -16.68 -29.53 17.34
CA PHE A 17 -17.52 -30.61 16.83
C PHE A 17 -17.46 -31.73 17.87
N PHE A 18 -18.55 -31.96 18.59
CA PHE A 18 -19.09 -33.23 19.09
C PHE A 18 -20.16 -32.96 20.16
N GLY A 19 -21.35 -33.55 20.00
CA GLY A 19 -22.35 -33.69 21.08
C GLY A 19 -23.79 -33.36 20.68
N ILE A 20 -24.68 -34.36 20.79
CA ILE A 20 -26.06 -34.42 20.30
C ILE A 20 -27.07 -34.40 21.50
N VAL A 21 -28.16 -33.62 21.34
CA VAL A 21 -29.56 -33.76 21.82
C VAL A 21 -29.91 -33.60 23.33
N THR A 22 -30.79 -32.62 23.63
CA THR A 22 -32.22 -32.75 24.08
C THR A 22 -32.81 -31.34 24.33
N SER A 23 -34.14 -31.16 24.23
CA SER A 23 -34.90 -29.91 24.48
C SER A 23 -36.17 -30.25 25.31
N PRO A 24 -37.03 -29.28 25.73
CA PRO A 24 -36.81 -28.05 26.52
C PRO A 24 -37.80 -27.94 27.73
N GLU A 25 -37.56 -27.10 28.76
CA GLU A 25 -38.24 -25.81 29.10
C GLU A 25 -38.02 -25.51 30.61
N PRO A 26 -38.36 -24.32 31.20
CA PRO A 26 -38.66 -23.00 30.65
C PRO A 26 -37.88 -21.86 31.37
N ILE A 27 -37.98 -20.62 30.88
CA ILE A 27 -38.11 -19.33 31.61
C ILE A 27 -37.79 -18.21 30.60
N SER A 28 -38.84 -17.50 30.19
CA SER A 28 -38.77 -16.30 29.35
C SER A 28 -38.13 -15.15 30.12
N ARG A 29 -36.86 -14.88 29.84
CA ARG A 29 -36.25 -13.56 30.02
C ARG A 29 -35.84 -13.04 28.64
N ASN A 30 -36.59 -12.07 28.14
CA ASN A 30 -36.20 -11.28 26.97
C ASN A 30 -34.97 -10.44 27.31
N PHE A 31 -33.79 -11.01 27.12
CA PHE A 31 -32.57 -10.25 26.86
C PHE A 31 -32.24 -10.47 25.39
N SER A 32 -32.72 -9.57 24.54
CA SER A 32 -32.07 -9.35 23.25
C SER A 32 -30.85 -8.49 23.55
N PRO A 33 -29.61 -8.97 23.34
CA PRO A 33 -28.50 -8.04 23.17
C PRO A 33 -28.76 -7.38 21.82
N GLU A 34 -29.36 -6.20 21.85
CA GLU A 34 -29.25 -5.25 20.75
C GLU A 34 -27.75 -4.99 20.59
N ILE A 35 -27.10 -5.77 19.74
CA ILE A 35 -25.76 -5.46 19.26
C ILE A 35 -25.96 -4.20 18.42
N ALA A 36 -25.75 -3.05 19.06
CA ALA A 36 -25.63 -1.79 18.39
C ALA A 36 -24.51 -1.95 17.36
N THR A 37 -24.90 -2.19 16.12
CA THR A 37 -24.04 -1.89 14.98
C THR A 37 -23.79 -0.40 15.07
N PRO A 38 -22.52 0.06 15.15
CA PRO A 38 -22.26 1.48 15.10
C PRO A 38 -22.82 1.98 13.77
N ASP A 39 -23.85 2.83 13.84
CA ASP A 39 -24.32 3.62 12.73
C ASP A 39 -23.11 4.42 12.22
N LEU A 40 -22.59 4.03 11.05
CA LEU A 40 -21.51 4.74 10.38
C LEU A 40 -22.10 6.03 9.79
N GLY A 41 -22.37 6.97 10.69
CA GLY A 41 -22.84 8.30 10.39
C GLY A 41 -21.97 9.00 9.36
N ARG A 42 -22.64 9.86 8.58
CA ARG A 42 -22.13 10.74 7.52
C ARG A 42 -20.65 11.14 7.66
N HIS A 43 -19.83 10.70 6.70
CA HIS A 43 -18.53 11.22 6.28
C HIS A 43 -17.79 12.14 7.29
N HIS A 44 -17.23 11.58 8.35
CA HIS A 44 -15.98 12.11 8.90
C HIS A 44 -14.83 11.35 8.25
N GLN A 45 -14.23 11.94 7.21
CA GLN A 45 -12.95 11.47 6.69
C GLN A 45 -11.90 11.70 7.79
N LEU A 46 -11.19 10.65 8.20
CA LEU A 46 -10.11 10.73 9.19
C LEU A 46 -9.15 11.86 8.80
N SER A 47 -8.72 12.65 9.78
CA SER A 47 -7.63 13.61 9.60
C SER A 47 -6.33 12.88 9.27
N TYR A 48 -5.34 13.59 8.72
CA TYR A 48 -4.03 13.02 8.45
C TYR A 48 -3.40 12.41 9.71
N GLN A 49 -3.51 13.09 10.86
CA GLN A 49 -2.96 12.58 12.11
C GLN A 49 -3.68 11.30 12.56
N GLN A 50 -5.00 11.24 12.42
CA GLN A 50 -5.75 10.02 12.74
C GLN A 50 -5.33 8.84 11.86
N TRP A 51 -5.03 9.07 10.57
CA TRP A 51 -4.44 8.04 9.70
C TRP A 51 -3.06 7.59 10.19
N VAL A 52 -2.19 8.54 10.55
CA VAL A 52 -0.86 8.23 11.09
C VAL A 52 -0.97 7.41 12.38
N ASP A 53 -1.89 7.77 13.28
CA ASP A 53 -2.09 7.07 14.56
C ASP A 53 -2.57 5.62 14.34
N ILE A 54 -3.47 5.38 13.38
CA ILE A 54 -3.92 4.03 13.01
C ILE A 54 -2.75 3.21 12.48
N LEU A 55 -1.99 3.74 11.52
CA LEU A 55 -0.85 3.04 10.93
C LEU A 55 0.26 2.76 11.94
N MET A 56 0.48 3.67 12.89
CA MET A 56 1.41 3.48 14.01
C MET A 56 0.96 2.33 14.91
N GLN A 57 -0.33 2.22 15.20
CA GLN A 57 -0.86 1.13 16.01
C GLN A 57 -0.74 -0.23 15.29
N GLU A 58 -1.00 -0.29 13.98
CA GLU A 58 -0.79 -1.51 13.18
C GLU A 58 0.69 -1.92 13.15
N ALA A 59 1.59 -0.95 12.95
CA ALA A 59 3.03 -1.19 12.98
C ALA A 59 3.53 -1.66 14.35
N LYS A 60 2.95 -1.13 15.44
CA LYS A 60 3.22 -1.60 16.81
C LYS A 60 2.81 -3.06 16.98
N VAL A 61 1.62 -3.45 16.53
CA VAL A 61 1.16 -4.84 16.58
C VAL A 61 2.10 -5.76 15.79
N ALA A 62 2.51 -5.36 14.59
CA ALA A 62 3.47 -6.12 13.79
C ALA A 62 4.84 -6.25 14.48
N ALA A 63 5.31 -5.19 15.14
CA ALA A 63 6.57 -5.20 15.90
C ALA A 63 6.52 -6.11 17.14
N ASP A 64 5.38 -6.15 17.82
CA ASP A 64 5.17 -6.96 19.02
C ASP A 64 4.99 -8.45 18.65
N GLN A 65 4.27 -8.76 17.57
CA GLN A 65 4.01 -10.13 17.12
C GLN A 65 5.18 -10.75 16.33
N ARG A 66 5.98 -9.92 15.64
CA ARG A 66 7.10 -10.35 14.79
C ARG A 66 6.73 -11.47 13.79
N PRO A 67 5.73 -11.23 12.92
CA PRO A 67 5.33 -12.24 11.95
C PRO A 67 6.51 -12.59 11.02
N PRO A 68 6.68 -13.87 10.65
CA PRO A 68 7.73 -14.27 9.72
C PRO A 68 7.46 -13.67 8.34
N HIS A 69 8.51 -13.44 7.54
CA HIS A 69 8.37 -12.91 6.18
C HIS A 69 7.58 -11.59 6.09
N LEU A 70 7.73 -10.73 7.11
CA LEU A 70 7.09 -9.42 7.14
C LEU A 70 7.53 -8.60 5.92
N THR A 71 6.55 -8.16 5.14
CA THR A 71 6.72 -7.31 3.97
C THR A 71 5.91 -6.03 4.18
N ILE A 72 6.54 -4.87 4.02
CA ILE A 72 5.87 -3.58 4.14
C ILE A 72 5.61 -3.01 2.75
N LEU A 73 4.38 -2.57 2.51
CA LEU A 73 4.03 -1.73 1.36
C LEU A 73 3.82 -0.30 1.86
N VAL A 74 4.59 0.66 1.37
CA VAL A 74 4.51 2.06 1.81
C VAL A 74 4.37 3.00 0.61
N GLY A 75 3.46 3.96 0.71
CA GLY A 75 3.12 4.82 -0.42
C GLY A 75 1.89 5.69 -0.19
N ASP A 76 1.15 5.94 -1.27
CA ASP A 76 -0.02 6.82 -1.30
C ASP A 76 -1.36 6.04 -1.36
N SER A 77 -2.38 6.62 -2.02
CA SER A 77 -3.70 6.00 -2.21
C SER A 77 -3.62 4.68 -2.98
N LEU A 78 -2.68 4.54 -3.91
CA LEU A 78 -2.51 3.30 -4.66
C LEU A 78 -2.08 2.16 -3.72
N SER A 79 -1.16 2.44 -2.79
CA SER A 79 -0.80 1.47 -1.76
C SER A 79 -1.95 1.25 -0.79
N LEU A 80 -2.57 2.31 -0.25
CA LEU A 80 -3.65 2.21 0.74
C LEU A 80 -4.83 1.34 0.25
N TRP A 81 -5.16 1.41 -1.03
CA TRP A 81 -6.30 0.68 -1.61
C TRP A 81 -5.92 -0.65 -2.25
N PHE A 82 -4.68 -1.10 -2.09
CA PHE A 82 -4.29 -2.45 -2.52
C PHE A 82 -5.14 -3.50 -1.77
N PRO A 83 -5.95 -4.30 -2.49
CA PRO A 83 -6.79 -5.32 -1.85
C PRO A 83 -5.93 -6.37 -1.14
N PRO A 84 -6.06 -6.58 0.18
CA PRO A 84 -5.23 -7.53 0.93
C PRO A 84 -5.27 -8.95 0.36
N GLU A 85 -6.42 -9.38 -0.16
CA GLU A 85 -6.64 -10.69 -0.79
C GLU A 85 -5.87 -10.88 -2.10
N LEU A 86 -5.38 -9.79 -2.72
CA LEU A 86 -4.56 -9.85 -3.92
C LEU A 86 -3.06 -9.81 -3.60
N LEU A 87 -2.67 -9.52 -2.37
CA LEU A 87 -1.26 -9.45 -2.01
C LEU A 87 -0.63 -10.86 -2.10
N PRO A 88 0.61 -10.98 -2.64
CA PRO A 88 1.32 -12.25 -2.76
C PRO A 88 1.29 -13.11 -1.48
N GLU A 89 0.95 -14.38 -1.64
CA GLU A 89 0.91 -15.37 -0.56
C GLU A 89 2.31 -15.68 0.00
N GLY A 90 2.35 -16.36 1.16
CA GLY A 90 3.60 -16.75 1.81
C GLY A 90 4.35 -15.59 2.48
N LYS A 91 3.71 -14.44 2.62
CA LYS A 91 4.22 -13.22 3.25
C LYS A 91 3.20 -12.67 4.24
N ASN A 92 3.68 -11.99 5.26
CA ASN A 92 2.83 -11.17 6.13
C ASN A 92 2.94 -9.72 5.69
N TRP A 93 1.81 -9.12 5.29
CA TRP A 93 1.82 -7.78 4.72
C TRP A 93 1.39 -6.72 5.74
N LEU A 94 2.18 -5.67 5.87
CA LEU A 94 1.82 -4.45 6.59
C LEU A 94 1.73 -3.30 5.58
N ASN A 95 0.52 -2.78 5.37
CA ASN A 95 0.28 -1.67 4.45
C ASN A 95 0.36 -0.35 5.21
N GLN A 96 1.25 0.54 4.76
CA GLN A 96 1.56 1.84 5.36
C GLN A 96 1.26 3.00 4.39
N GLY A 97 0.30 2.79 3.48
CA GLY A 97 -0.15 3.80 2.52
C GLY A 97 -1.12 4.84 3.13
N ILE A 98 -1.06 6.09 2.67
CA ILE A 98 -2.05 7.13 3.02
C ILE A 98 -2.54 7.82 1.74
N SER A 99 -3.84 8.07 1.62
CA SER A 99 -4.38 8.76 0.45
C SER A 99 -3.85 10.19 0.32
N GLY A 100 -3.41 10.56 -0.89
CA GLY A 100 -2.87 11.90 -1.19
C GLY A 100 -1.47 12.17 -0.62
N GLU A 101 -0.80 11.14 -0.11
CA GLU A 101 0.55 11.21 0.47
C GLU A 101 1.56 11.73 -0.56
N THR A 102 2.47 12.59 -0.10
CA THR A 102 3.60 13.10 -0.90
C THR A 102 4.90 12.49 -0.40
N SER A 103 5.96 12.54 -1.19
CA SER A 103 7.29 12.07 -0.78
C SER A 103 7.78 12.73 0.52
N ASN A 104 7.51 14.03 0.71
CA ASN A 104 7.81 14.74 1.96
C ASN A 104 6.91 14.32 3.12
N GLY A 105 5.62 14.04 2.85
CA GLY A 105 4.69 13.56 3.87
C GLY A 105 5.09 12.18 4.39
N LEU A 106 5.38 11.26 3.48
CA LEU A 106 5.90 9.94 3.81
C LEU A 106 7.20 10.03 4.62
N LEU A 107 8.18 10.82 4.16
CA LEU A 107 9.47 10.98 4.85
C LEU A 107 9.31 11.37 6.33
N LYS A 108 8.33 12.23 6.64
CA LYS A 108 8.09 12.72 8.00
C LYS A 108 7.50 11.69 8.96
N ARG A 109 7.02 10.55 8.47
CA ARG A 109 6.35 9.54 9.30
C ARG A 109 6.95 8.14 9.19
N LEU A 110 8.14 8.00 8.61
CA LEU A 110 8.77 6.66 8.51
C LEU A 110 9.03 6.04 9.89
N GLU A 111 9.24 6.86 10.92
CA GLU A 111 9.50 6.39 12.29
C GLU A 111 8.39 5.53 12.88
N ILE A 112 7.15 5.65 12.38
CA ILE A 112 6.00 4.93 12.95
C ILE A 112 6.13 3.41 12.85
N PHE A 113 6.98 2.90 11.95
CA PHE A 113 7.24 1.47 11.78
C PHE A 113 8.70 1.06 12.05
N ASP A 114 9.53 1.91 12.64
CA ASP A 114 10.95 1.61 12.93
C ASP A 114 11.15 0.35 13.78
N ARG A 115 10.20 0.05 14.69
CA ARG A 115 10.28 -1.12 15.57
C ARG A 115 9.97 -2.45 14.86
N THR A 116 9.48 -2.40 13.63
CA THR A 116 9.22 -3.60 12.83
C THR A 116 10.51 -4.19 12.26
N GLN A 117 10.49 -5.48 11.93
CA GLN A 117 11.63 -6.19 11.33
C GLN A 117 11.24 -6.80 9.98
N PRO A 118 10.99 -5.96 8.96
CA PRO A 118 10.60 -6.46 7.65
C PRO A 118 11.77 -7.14 6.93
N GLU A 119 11.48 -8.17 6.16
CA GLU A 119 12.40 -8.72 5.16
C GLU A 119 12.46 -7.83 3.92
N VAL A 120 11.32 -7.22 3.55
CA VAL A 120 11.18 -6.41 2.33
C VAL A 120 10.34 -5.17 2.60
N ILE A 121 10.75 -4.04 2.03
CA ILE A 121 9.97 -2.79 2.03
C ILE A 121 9.80 -2.30 0.59
N PHE A 122 8.57 -2.30 0.10
CA PHE A 122 8.20 -1.76 -1.20
C PHE A 122 7.76 -0.30 -1.08
N VAL A 123 8.39 0.59 -1.82
CA VAL A 123 8.12 2.05 -1.78
C VAL A 123 7.59 2.51 -3.14
N MET A 124 6.36 3.04 -3.18
CA MET A 124 5.82 3.75 -4.34
C MET A 124 5.27 5.11 -3.87
N ILE A 125 5.93 6.20 -4.28
CA ILE A 125 5.50 7.55 -3.91
C ILE A 125 5.96 8.56 -4.97
N GLY A 126 5.19 9.63 -5.18
CA GLY A 126 5.61 10.77 -6.01
C GLY A 126 4.54 11.34 -6.94
N ILE A 127 3.47 10.60 -7.25
CA ILE A 127 2.43 11.10 -8.16
C ILE A 127 1.71 12.33 -7.58
N ASN A 128 1.46 12.35 -6.27
CA ASN A 128 0.85 13.49 -5.61
C ASN A 128 1.79 14.70 -5.54
N ASP A 129 3.11 14.50 -5.47
CA ASP A 129 4.09 15.58 -5.57
C ASP A 129 4.00 16.24 -6.95
N LEU A 130 3.96 15.44 -8.01
CA LEU A 130 3.80 15.92 -9.39
C LEU A 130 2.49 16.69 -9.57
N ILE A 131 1.36 16.14 -9.09
CA ILE A 131 0.03 16.78 -9.13
C ILE A 131 0.02 18.11 -8.35
N ARG A 132 0.86 18.25 -7.31
CA ARG A 132 1.01 19.47 -6.52
C ARG A 132 2.05 20.45 -7.09
N GLY A 133 2.64 20.15 -8.25
CA GLY A 133 3.61 21.02 -8.91
C GLY A 133 5.00 21.02 -8.26
N VAL A 134 5.32 20.02 -7.42
CA VAL A 134 6.65 19.88 -6.82
C VAL A 134 7.68 19.56 -7.91
N SER A 135 8.86 20.19 -7.86
CA SER A 135 9.94 19.95 -8.82
C SER A 135 10.57 18.56 -8.67
N ASP A 136 11.06 18.00 -9.78
CA ASP A 136 11.68 16.66 -9.80
C ASP A 136 12.88 16.57 -8.86
N ARG A 137 13.67 17.66 -8.75
CA ARG A 137 14.79 17.74 -7.81
C ARG A 137 14.35 17.52 -6.36
N VAL A 138 13.25 18.13 -5.95
CA VAL A 138 12.71 17.97 -4.58
C VAL A 138 12.17 16.56 -4.37
N ILE A 139 11.46 16.00 -5.37
CA ILE A 139 10.95 14.63 -5.30
C ILE A 139 12.11 13.64 -5.15
N LEU A 140 13.15 13.76 -5.97
CA LEU A 140 14.34 12.91 -5.92
C LEU A 140 15.12 13.07 -4.62
N ASP A 141 15.17 14.28 -4.06
CA ASP A 141 15.83 14.49 -2.77
C ASP A 141 15.06 13.84 -1.62
N ASN A 142 13.74 13.97 -1.59
CA ASN A 142 12.90 13.28 -0.61
C ASN A 142 13.03 11.76 -0.75
N GLN A 143 13.02 11.23 -1.98
CA GLN A 143 13.21 9.80 -2.23
C GLN A 143 14.59 9.31 -1.77
N ARG A 144 15.64 10.12 -2.01
CA ARG A 144 17.00 9.85 -1.50
C ARG A 144 17.01 9.79 0.03
N GLN A 145 16.31 10.70 0.70
CA GLN A 145 16.19 10.73 2.16
C GLN A 145 15.38 9.53 2.69
N ILE A 146 14.26 9.18 2.06
CA ILE A 146 13.47 7.98 2.38
C ILE A 146 14.34 6.73 2.30
N ILE A 147 15.06 6.53 1.19
CA ILE A 147 15.95 5.37 1.00
C ILE A 147 17.03 5.33 2.09
N ASN A 148 17.69 6.47 2.38
CA ASN A 148 18.72 6.51 3.42
C ASN A 148 18.15 6.18 4.81
N TYR A 149 16.96 6.71 5.12
CA TYR A 149 16.27 6.45 6.39
C TYR A 149 15.95 4.97 6.55
N LEU A 150 15.30 4.37 5.55
CA LEU A 150 14.94 2.95 5.56
C LEU A 150 16.17 2.06 5.66
N ARG A 151 17.25 2.36 4.93
CA ARG A 151 18.50 1.59 5.02
C ARG A 151 19.14 1.67 6.41
N LYS A 152 19.02 2.81 7.09
CA LYS A 152 19.58 3.03 8.42
C LYS A 152 18.77 2.27 9.48
N ASN A 153 17.44 2.37 9.42
CA ASN A 153 16.56 1.81 10.46
C ASN A 153 16.16 0.35 10.22
N HIS A 154 16.23 -0.13 8.98
CA HIS A 154 16.00 -1.53 8.61
C HIS A 154 17.20 -2.10 7.81
N PRO A 155 18.39 -2.21 8.43
CA PRO A 155 19.64 -2.53 7.71
C PRO A 155 19.65 -3.91 7.04
N THR A 156 18.80 -4.83 7.48
CA THR A 156 18.66 -6.18 6.90
C THR A 156 17.54 -6.29 5.87
N ALA A 157 16.68 -5.29 5.75
CA ALA A 157 15.55 -5.32 4.83
C ALA A 157 15.99 -5.04 3.39
N GLN A 158 15.41 -5.77 2.44
CA GLN A 158 15.52 -5.44 1.03
C GLN A 158 14.55 -4.31 0.70
N ILE A 159 15.09 -3.13 0.39
CA ILE A 159 14.28 -1.98 -0.03
C ILE A 159 14.11 -2.02 -1.54
N VAL A 160 12.86 -1.95 -2.00
CA VAL A 160 12.48 -1.98 -3.41
C VAL A 160 11.71 -0.71 -3.74
N VAL A 161 12.34 0.18 -4.51
CA VAL A 161 11.68 1.38 -5.04
C VAL A 161 10.91 0.99 -6.29
N GLN A 162 9.64 1.37 -6.37
CA GLN A 162 8.78 1.10 -7.51
C GLN A 162 8.67 2.34 -8.39
N SER A 163 8.59 2.15 -9.70
CA SER A 163 8.28 3.24 -10.63
C SER A 163 6.95 3.91 -10.27
N ILE A 164 6.87 5.24 -10.38
CA ILE A 164 5.61 5.97 -10.36
C ILE A 164 4.79 5.54 -11.58
N LEU A 165 3.51 5.22 -11.41
CA LEU A 165 2.64 4.76 -12.51
C LEU A 165 2.27 5.90 -13.48
N PRO A 166 1.92 5.59 -14.75
CA PRO A 166 1.31 6.58 -15.63
C PRO A 166 -0.09 6.97 -15.14
N HIS A 167 -0.64 8.05 -15.70
CA HIS A 167 -2.05 8.40 -15.55
C HIS A 167 -2.77 8.53 -16.90
N GLY A 168 -4.10 8.52 -16.87
CA GLY A 168 -4.98 8.62 -18.04
C GLY A 168 -5.76 9.93 -18.06
N ALA A 169 -5.06 11.08 -17.98
CA ALA A 169 -5.71 12.38 -17.73
C ALA A 169 -6.75 12.80 -18.79
N GLU A 170 -6.53 12.44 -20.05
CA GLU A 170 -7.41 12.80 -21.16
C GLU A 170 -8.85 12.32 -20.94
N GLU A 171 -9.00 11.08 -20.47
CA GLU A 171 -10.29 10.42 -20.19
C GLU A 171 -10.63 10.35 -18.69
N ALA A 172 -9.83 10.98 -17.83
CA ALA A 172 -10.00 10.88 -16.38
C ALA A 172 -11.35 11.46 -15.93
N THR A 173 -11.99 10.78 -14.98
CA THR A 173 -13.18 11.28 -14.26
C THR A 173 -12.84 11.74 -12.85
N TRP A 174 -11.59 11.56 -12.43
CA TRP A 174 -11.11 12.01 -11.13
C TRP A 174 -11.27 13.53 -10.97
N LYS A 175 -11.77 13.97 -9.81
CA LYS A 175 -12.06 15.39 -9.52
C LYS A 175 -10.87 16.33 -9.74
N GLY A 176 -9.64 15.83 -9.58
CA GLY A 176 -8.42 16.62 -9.80
C GLY A 176 -7.84 16.52 -11.22
N ARG A 177 -8.62 16.05 -12.21
CA ARG A 177 -8.21 15.89 -13.62
C ARG A 177 -7.41 17.08 -14.15
N ASP A 178 -7.82 18.31 -13.89
CA ASP A 178 -7.14 19.49 -14.42
C ASP A 178 -5.68 19.57 -13.95
N LYS A 179 -5.40 19.19 -12.70
CA LYS A 179 -4.02 19.09 -12.19
C LYS A 179 -3.28 17.95 -12.85
N LEU A 180 -3.96 16.82 -13.08
CA LEU A 180 -3.40 15.66 -13.72
C LEU A 180 -3.00 15.96 -15.19
N LEU A 181 -3.79 16.77 -15.90
CA LEU A 181 -3.47 17.24 -17.25
C LEU A 181 -2.21 18.12 -17.31
N THR A 182 -1.83 18.77 -16.20
CA THR A 182 -0.56 19.53 -16.13
C THR A 182 0.68 18.65 -15.98
N VAL A 183 0.49 17.36 -15.64
CA VAL A 183 1.57 16.39 -15.51
C VAL A 183 1.67 15.61 -16.82
N ALA A 184 2.78 15.77 -17.54
CA ALA A 184 3.02 14.94 -18.72
C ALA A 184 3.52 13.55 -18.31
N ASN A 185 2.97 12.49 -18.90
CA ASN A 185 3.48 11.13 -18.69
C ASN A 185 4.96 10.98 -19.10
N SER A 186 5.49 11.81 -20.00
CA SER A 186 6.92 11.87 -20.32
C SER A 186 7.78 12.30 -19.11
N ARG A 187 7.32 13.28 -18.35
CA ARG A 187 7.97 13.72 -17.10
C ARG A 187 8.02 12.58 -16.07
N ILE A 188 6.96 11.79 -15.97
CA ILE A 188 6.93 10.60 -15.10
C ILE A 188 7.99 9.59 -15.53
N ARG A 189 8.13 9.32 -16.84
CA ARG A 189 9.18 8.42 -17.36
C ARG A 189 10.59 8.92 -17.05
N GLU A 190 10.85 10.20 -17.29
CA GLU A 190 12.15 10.82 -16.98
C GLU A 190 12.48 10.76 -15.48
N LEU A 191 11.48 11.00 -14.63
CA LEU A 191 11.64 10.87 -13.19
C LEU A 191 11.88 9.41 -12.77
N ASN A 192 11.19 8.44 -13.37
CA ASN A 192 11.39 7.02 -13.13
C ASN A 192 12.81 6.56 -13.49
N GLN A 193 13.37 7.03 -14.61
CA GLN A 193 14.77 6.75 -14.98
C GLN A 193 15.76 7.30 -13.94
N GLN A 194 15.49 8.50 -13.41
CA GLN A 194 16.29 9.09 -12.34
C GLN A 194 16.12 8.32 -11.01
N LEU A 195 14.92 7.83 -10.69
CA LEU A 195 14.67 6.98 -9.53
C LEU A 195 15.39 5.64 -9.64
N GLN A 196 15.38 5.01 -10.81
CA GLN A 196 16.15 3.78 -11.05
C GLN A 196 17.65 4.03 -10.83
N SER A 197 18.18 5.09 -11.42
CA SER A 197 19.59 5.50 -11.25
C SER A 197 19.93 5.80 -9.79
N LEU A 198 19.01 6.44 -9.06
CA LEU A 198 19.15 6.71 -7.63
C LEU A 198 19.19 5.42 -6.82
N SER A 199 18.28 4.48 -7.10
CA SER A 199 18.22 3.17 -6.44
C SER A 199 19.53 2.40 -6.63
N THR A 200 20.05 2.34 -7.86
CA THR A 200 21.35 1.72 -8.15
C THR A 200 22.48 2.38 -7.36
N LYS A 201 22.58 3.72 -7.39
CA LYS A 201 23.60 4.47 -6.62
C LYS A 201 23.48 4.25 -5.11
N LYS A 202 22.26 4.03 -4.62
CA LYS A 202 21.96 3.74 -3.22
C LYS A 202 21.98 2.26 -2.89
N GLY A 203 22.37 1.37 -3.80
CA GLY A 203 22.45 -0.06 -3.54
C GLY A 203 21.13 -0.67 -3.06
N VAL A 204 20.00 -0.12 -3.49
CA VAL A 204 18.66 -0.68 -3.25
C VAL A 204 18.06 -1.16 -4.57
N LYS A 205 17.05 -2.01 -4.47
CA LYS A 205 16.39 -2.61 -5.62
C LYS A 205 15.41 -1.62 -6.27
N TYR A 206 15.16 -1.80 -7.57
CA TYR A 206 14.18 -1.06 -8.34
C TYR A 206 13.26 -2.03 -9.08
N LEU A 207 11.95 -1.77 -9.02
CA LEU A 207 10.92 -2.50 -9.75
C LEU A 207 10.25 -1.54 -10.74
N ASP A 208 10.49 -1.75 -12.03
CA ASP A 208 9.87 -0.98 -13.09
C ASP A 208 8.48 -1.54 -13.43
N LEU A 209 7.44 -0.86 -12.95
CA LEU A 209 6.05 -1.20 -13.23
C LEU A 209 5.51 -0.42 -14.43
N TYR A 210 6.06 0.75 -14.72
CA TYR A 210 5.48 1.71 -15.66
C TYR A 210 5.10 1.08 -17.02
N PRO A 211 5.95 0.26 -17.68
CA PRO A 211 5.61 -0.37 -18.96
C PRO A 211 4.40 -1.31 -18.90
N LEU A 212 4.11 -1.91 -17.74
CA LEU A 212 3.00 -2.84 -17.56
C LEU A 212 1.64 -2.13 -17.58
N PHE A 213 1.62 -0.83 -17.29
CA PHE A 213 0.41 -0.02 -17.17
C PHE A 213 0.13 0.85 -18.39
N THR A 214 1.12 1.03 -19.28
CA THR A 214 0.98 1.95 -20.41
C THR A 214 0.34 1.34 -21.66
N ASN A 215 -0.43 2.16 -22.37
CA ASN A 215 -0.80 1.92 -23.76
C ASN A 215 0.33 2.36 -24.73
N LYS A 216 0.09 2.26 -26.04
CA LYS A 216 1.08 2.63 -27.08
C LYS A 216 1.49 4.11 -27.05
N GLN A 217 0.67 4.98 -26.46
CA GLN A 217 0.93 6.41 -26.31
C GLN A 217 1.68 6.73 -24.99
N GLY A 218 1.89 5.74 -24.13
CA GLY A 218 2.50 5.93 -22.82
C GLY A 218 1.55 6.46 -21.75
N ASN A 219 0.23 6.39 -21.99
CA ASN A 219 -0.81 6.74 -21.02
C ASN A 219 -1.29 5.50 -20.27
N LEU A 220 -1.87 5.67 -19.07
CA LEU A 220 -2.46 4.57 -18.32
C LEU A 220 -3.57 3.90 -19.15
N ARG A 221 -3.51 2.57 -19.27
CA ARG A 221 -4.53 1.76 -19.93
C ARG A 221 -5.87 1.93 -19.23
N ARG A 222 -6.93 2.17 -20.01
CA ARG A 222 -8.28 2.48 -19.53
C ARG A 222 -8.85 1.36 -18.66
N GLU A 223 -8.62 0.11 -19.04
CA GLU A 223 -9.04 -1.08 -18.30
C GLU A 223 -8.33 -1.25 -16.94
N PHE A 224 -7.22 -0.54 -16.72
CA PHE A 224 -6.45 -0.61 -15.47
C PHE A 224 -6.76 0.53 -14.50
N THR A 225 -7.73 1.39 -14.81
CA THR A 225 -8.08 2.52 -13.96
C THR A 225 -9.59 2.71 -13.83
N THR A 226 -10.02 3.20 -12.67
CA THR A 226 -11.43 3.55 -12.43
C THR A 226 -11.74 5.00 -12.79
N ASP A 227 -10.77 5.90 -12.66
CA ASP A 227 -10.97 7.35 -12.77
C ASP A 227 -9.85 8.10 -13.51
N GLY A 228 -8.87 7.38 -14.07
CA GLY A 228 -7.69 7.93 -14.74
C GLY A 228 -6.47 8.12 -13.84
N LEU A 229 -6.59 7.93 -12.52
CA LEU A 229 -5.48 7.98 -11.57
C LEU A 229 -5.38 6.69 -10.73
N HIS A 230 -6.50 6.21 -10.21
CA HIS A 230 -6.56 5.06 -9.31
C HIS A 230 -6.80 3.76 -10.08
N LEU A 231 -6.24 2.67 -9.58
CA LEU A 231 -6.32 1.38 -10.25
C LEU A 231 -7.70 0.74 -10.14
N SER A 232 -8.10 0.07 -11.22
CA SER A 232 -9.20 -0.91 -11.22
C SER A 232 -8.75 -2.23 -10.57
N PRO A 233 -9.68 -3.15 -10.28
CA PRO A 233 -9.33 -4.51 -9.87
C PRO A 233 -8.32 -5.18 -10.81
N GLU A 234 -8.48 -5.01 -12.13
CA GLU A 234 -7.57 -5.53 -13.16
C GLU A 234 -6.18 -4.88 -13.05
N GLY A 235 -6.12 -3.57 -12.77
CA GLY A 235 -4.87 -2.87 -12.51
C GLY A 235 -4.13 -3.42 -11.28
N TYR A 236 -4.85 -3.75 -10.20
CA TYR A 236 -4.25 -4.40 -9.03
C TYR A 236 -3.81 -5.84 -9.32
N ILE A 237 -4.50 -6.58 -10.19
CA ILE A 237 -4.05 -7.91 -10.65
C ILE A 237 -2.72 -7.81 -11.42
N VAL A 238 -2.52 -6.76 -12.22
CA VAL A 238 -1.23 -6.51 -12.87
C VAL A 238 -0.16 -6.22 -11.82
N TRP A 239 -0.43 -5.32 -10.87
CA TRP A 239 0.52 -4.96 -9.82
C TRP A 239 0.92 -6.16 -8.96
N ARG A 240 -0.05 -6.94 -8.45
CA ARG A 240 0.24 -8.12 -7.63
C ARG A 240 1.01 -9.20 -8.38
N SER A 241 0.81 -9.32 -9.70
CA SER A 241 1.55 -10.29 -10.53
C SER A 241 3.01 -9.86 -10.66
N ALA A 242 3.25 -8.57 -10.88
CA ALA A 242 4.60 -8.01 -10.89
C ALA A 242 5.32 -8.20 -9.55
N LEU A 243 4.65 -7.94 -8.41
CA LEU A 243 5.21 -8.16 -7.08
C LEU A 243 5.57 -9.63 -6.82
N GLN A 244 4.72 -10.56 -7.25
CA GLN A 244 4.98 -12.00 -7.12
C GLN A 244 6.22 -12.42 -7.92
N ILE A 245 6.23 -12.12 -9.23
CA ILE A 245 7.32 -12.49 -10.14
C ILE A 245 8.64 -11.89 -9.64
N TYR A 246 8.62 -10.60 -9.28
CA TYR A 246 9.80 -9.93 -8.75
C TYR A 246 10.30 -10.58 -7.46
N SER A 247 9.39 -10.93 -6.54
CA SER A 247 9.77 -11.60 -5.29
C SER A 247 10.42 -12.96 -5.54
N GLU A 248 9.98 -13.70 -6.55
CA GLU A 248 10.52 -15.02 -6.89
C GLU A 248 11.89 -14.97 -7.56
N ILE A 249 12.10 -13.98 -8.44
CA ILE A 249 13.33 -13.85 -9.23
C ILE A 249 14.42 -13.09 -8.45
N GLU A 250 14.03 -12.00 -7.79
CA GLU A 250 14.98 -11.00 -7.29
C GLU A 250 15.15 -11.01 -5.77
N LEU A 251 14.16 -11.50 -5.00
CA LEU A 251 14.17 -11.38 -3.54
C LEU A 251 14.45 -12.70 -2.81
N LYS A 252 14.22 -13.85 -3.45
CA LYS A 252 14.59 -15.15 -2.86
C LYS A 252 16.12 -15.25 -2.78
N PRO A 253 16.68 -15.80 -1.66
CA PRO A 253 18.10 -16.13 -1.61
C PRO A 253 18.44 -17.07 -2.75
N GLN A 254 19.45 -16.73 -3.55
CA GLN A 254 20.02 -17.68 -4.50
C GLN A 254 20.61 -18.82 -3.67
N ARG A 255 20.10 -20.04 -3.88
CA ARG A 255 20.53 -21.25 -3.19
C ARG A 255 21.95 -21.64 -3.58
#